data_AF-A0A0F6IBJ2-F1
#
_entry.id   AF-A0A0F6IBJ2-F1
#
_cell.length_a   1.000
_cell.length_b   1.000
_cell.length_c   1.000
_cell.angle_alpha   90.00
_cell.angle_beta   90.00
_cell.angle_gamma   90.00
#
_symmetry.space_group_name_H-M   'P 1'
#
loop_
_entity.id
_entity.type
_entity.pdbx_description
1 polymer ?
#
loop_
_entity_poly.entity_id
_entity_poly.type
_entity_poly.pdbx_seq_one_letter_code
_entity_poly.pdbx_strand_id
1 'polypeptide(L)' 'MEPEQSKGKDKESKNNSNKKETPDEFLSRKEKELGKIISPRFREYFKRELKAISNPSLEAVWEAVSGNA' A
#
# COMPACT_ATOMS: atom_id res chain seq x y z
N MET A 1 34.95 -11.03 -2.11
CA MET A 1 34.06 -11.37 -0.98
C MET A 1 32.98 -10.29 -0.98
N GLU A 2 31.86 -10.57 -1.63
CA GLU A 2 30.66 -9.72 -1.54
C GLU A 2 30.01 -9.91 -0.17
N PRO A 3 29.35 -8.87 0.34
CA PRO A 3 28.04 -9.12 0.94
C PRO A 3 26.93 -8.38 0.17
N GLU A 4 25.95 -9.20 -0.19
CA GLU A 4 24.65 -8.91 -0.76
C GLU A 4 23.83 -7.86 0.01
N GLN A 5 23.09 -7.08 -0.79
CA GLN A 5 21.72 -6.59 -0.56
C GLN A 5 21.38 -6.04 0.83
N SER A 6 21.53 -4.72 0.97
CA SER A 6 20.77 -3.96 1.97
C SER A 6 19.67 -3.13 1.28
N LYS A 7 18.48 -3.24 1.88
CA LYS A 7 17.16 -2.91 1.36
C LYS A 7 17.03 -1.48 0.83
N GLY A 8 16.22 -1.37 -0.21
CA GLY A 8 15.98 -0.15 -0.97
C GLY A 8 15.55 1.04 -0.14
N LYS A 9 16.20 2.18 -0.45
CA LYS A 9 15.72 3.57 -0.39
C LYS A 9 14.27 3.74 0.11
N ASP A 10 14.09 3.92 1.40
CA ASP A 10 13.04 4.80 1.93
C ASP A 10 13.41 6.24 1.53
N LYS A 11 13.04 6.64 0.31
CA LYS A 11 12.89 8.06 0.00
C LYS A 11 11.54 8.49 0.53
N GLU A 12 11.54 8.87 1.81
CA GLU A 12 10.52 9.72 2.41
C GLU A 12 10.42 11.00 1.57
N SER A 13 9.56 10.97 0.55
CA SER A 13 9.28 12.12 -0.28
C SER A 13 8.08 12.82 0.34
N LYS A 14 8.42 13.72 1.26
CA LYS A 14 7.59 14.80 1.75
C LYS A 14 7.15 15.66 0.56
N ASN A 15 6.08 15.28 -0.15
CA ASN A 15 5.47 16.12 -1.17
C ASN A 15 3.96 16.23 -0.96
N ASN A 16 3.63 17.31 -0.25
CA ASN A 16 2.32 17.91 -0.18
C ASN A 16 1.75 18.18 -1.59
N SER A 17 0.41 18.22 -1.67
CA SER A 17 -0.40 18.74 -2.78
C SER A 17 -0.77 17.77 -3.91
N ASN A 18 -1.95 17.15 -3.75
CA ASN A 18 -2.93 16.89 -4.80
C ASN A 18 -2.57 15.88 -5.91
N LYS A 19 -1.76 14.87 -5.62
CA LYS A 19 -1.65 13.68 -6.48
C LYS A 19 -2.47 12.57 -5.85
N LYS A 20 -3.37 11.97 -6.64
CA LYS A 20 -4.11 10.76 -6.26
C LYS A 20 -3.08 9.76 -5.71
N GLU A 21 -3.11 9.54 -4.40
CA GLU A 21 -2.24 8.57 -3.74
C GLU A 21 -2.37 7.24 -4.48
N THR A 22 -1.25 6.59 -4.78
CA THR A 22 -1.32 5.32 -5.49
C THR A 22 -1.68 4.21 -4.51
N PRO A 23 -2.33 3.11 -4.97
CA PRO A 23 -2.64 1.98 -4.11
C PRO A 23 -1.43 1.42 -3.37
N ASP A 24 -0.25 1.44 -3.99
CA ASP A 24 1.00 0.94 -3.39
C ASP A 24 1.53 1.86 -2.28
N GLU A 25 1.42 3.17 -2.47
CA GLU A 25 1.79 4.15 -1.45
C GLU A 25 0.86 4.10 -0.24
N PHE A 26 -0.46 3.96 -0.48
CA PHE A 26 -1.42 3.78 0.59
C PHE A 26 -1.12 2.51 1.42
N LEU A 27 -0.86 1.38 0.77
CA LEU A 27 -0.50 0.15 1.45
C LEU A 27 0.81 0.30 2.23
N SER A 28 1.83 0.93 1.64
CA SER A 28 3.11 1.20 2.32
C SER A 28 2.94 2.07 3.57
N ARG A 29 2.04 3.05 3.53
CA ARG A 29 1.67 3.86 4.70
C ARG A 29 0.97 3.01 5.76
N LYS A 30 0.04 2.14 5.37
CA LYS A 30 -0.64 1.22 6.29
C LYS A 30 0.29 0.22 6.94
N GLU A 31 1.33 -0.25 6.24
CA GLU A 31 2.38 -1.10 6.83
C GLU A 31 3.09 -0.41 7.99
N LYS A 32 3.42 0.87 7.80
CA LYS A 32 4.05 1.70 8.84
C LYS A 32 3.12 1.96 10.02
N GLU A 33 1.83 2.24 9.76
CA GLU A 33 0.82 2.44 10.81
C GLU A 33 0.57 1.16 11.64
N LEU A 34 0.48 0.00 10.98
CA LEU A 34 0.21 -1.28 11.64
C LEU A 34 1.45 -1.92 12.27
N GLY A 35 2.65 -1.46 11.90
CA GLY A 35 3.91 -2.11 12.27
C GLY A 35 4.05 -3.52 11.68
N LYS A 36 3.35 -3.81 10.59
CA LYS A 36 3.30 -5.13 9.94
C LYS A 36 3.45 -5.00 8.43
N ILE A 37 4.16 -5.94 7.82
CA ILE A 37 4.31 -6.01 6.36
C ILE A 37 3.04 -6.60 5.76
N ILE A 38 2.45 -5.89 4.81
CA ILE A 38 1.31 -6.33 4.01
C ILE A 38 1.84 -7.30 2.95
N SER A 39 1.34 -8.54 3.03
CA SER A 39 1.74 -9.61 2.13
C SER A 39 1.44 -9.27 0.67
N PRO A 40 2.28 -9.72 -0.29
CA PRO A 40 2.08 -9.46 -1.72
C PRO A 40 0.70 -9.92 -2.23
N ARG A 41 0.20 -11.07 -1.74
CA ARG A 41 -1.17 -11.54 -2.03
C ARG A 41 -2.25 -10.53 -1.65
N PHE A 42 -2.11 -9.87 -0.49
CA PHE A 42 -3.05 -8.86 -0.05
C PHE A 42 -2.97 -7.61 -0.94
N ARG A 43 -1.76 -7.21 -1.34
CA ARG A 43 -1.57 -6.07 -2.27
C ARG A 43 -2.27 -6.32 -3.61
N GLU A 44 -2.17 -7.54 -4.14
CA GLU A 44 -2.87 -7.93 -5.35
C GLU A 44 -4.39 -7.94 -5.16
N TYR A 45 -4.87 -8.50 -4.04
CA TYR A 45 -6.29 -8.53 -3.70
C TYR A 45 -6.87 -7.10 -3.58
N PHE A 46 -6.20 -6.21 -2.87
CA PHE A 46 -6.57 -4.80 -2.74
C PHE A 46 -6.66 -4.09 -4.09
N LYS A 47 -5.66 -4.28 -4.96
CA LYS A 47 -5.67 -3.71 -6.32
C LYS A 47 -6.78 -4.29 -7.18
N ARG A 48 -7.14 -5.56 -6.98
CA ARG A 48 -8.25 -6.22 -7.68
C ARG A 48 -9.59 -5.61 -7.27
N GLU A 49 -9.83 -5.41 -5.98
CA GLU A 49 -11.05 -4.75 -5.50
C GLU A 49 -11.14 -3.28 -5.91
N LEU A 50 -10.02 -2.55 -5.89
CA LEU A 50 -9.97 -1.19 -6.42
C LEU A 50 -10.37 -1.09 -7.89
N LYS A 51 -10.13 -2.14 -8.68
CA LYS A 51 -10.56 -2.21 -10.09
C LYS A 51 -11.99 -2.71 -10.25
N ALA A 52 -12.47 -3.54 -9.32
CA ALA A 52 -13.83 -4.09 -9.35
C ALA A 52 -14.88 -3.01 -9.02
N ILE A 53 -14.53 -2.07 -8.14
CA ILE A 53 -15.40 -0.96 -7.76
C ILE A 53 -15.06 0.26 -8.64
N SER A 54 -16.08 0.97 -9.13
CA SER A 54 -15.88 2.17 -9.96
C SER A 54 -15.67 3.41 -9.08
N ASN A 55 -14.46 3.98 -9.10
CA ASN A 55 -14.03 5.12 -8.26
C ASN A 55 -14.14 4.95 -6.73
N PRO A 56 -13.74 3.82 -6.11
CA PRO A 56 -13.64 3.73 -4.67
C PRO A 56 -12.47 4.56 -4.13
N SER A 57 -12.63 5.11 -2.92
CA SER A 57 -11.50 5.63 -2.15
C SER A 57 -10.63 4.46 -1.65
N LEU A 58 -9.32 4.67 -1.57
CA LEU A 58 -8.37 3.67 -1.07
C LEU A 58 -8.74 3.19 0.34
N GLU A 59 -9.20 4.10 1.20
CA GLU A 59 -9.68 3.79 2.54
C GLU A 59 -10.91 2.87 2.52
N ALA A 60 -11.89 3.15 1.66
CA ALA A 60 -13.10 2.34 1.57
C ALA A 60 -12.80 0.89 1.14
N VAL A 61 -11.90 0.72 0.16
CA VAL A 61 -11.45 -0.63 -0.21
C VAL A 61 -10.67 -1.28 0.92
N TRP A 62 -9.82 -0.51 1.61
CA TRP A 62 -9.02 -1.01 2.71
C TRP A 62 -9.89 -1.55 3.84
N GLU A 63 -10.91 -0.80 4.25
CA GLU A 63 -11.87 -1.26 5.25
C GLU A 63 -12.61 -2.51 4.78
N ALA A 64 -13.03 -2.56 3.51
CA ALA A 64 -13.70 -3.73 2.94
C ALA A 64 -12.81 -4.98 2.91
N VAL A 65 -11.52 -4.85 2.59
CA VAL A 65 -10.59 -5.99 2.50
C VAL A 65 -9.94 -6.35 3.84
N SER A 66 -9.79 -5.39 4.75
CA SER A 66 -9.16 -5.57 6.07
C SER A 66 -10.17 -5.99 7.14
N GLY A 67 -11.45 -5.61 7.02
CA GLY A 67 -12.51 -6.04 7.92
C GLY A 67 -13.06 -7.43 7.61
N ASN A 68 -12.80 -7.94 6.41
CA ASN A 68 -13.23 -9.26 5.94
C ASN A 68 -12.09 -10.31 5.94
N ALA A 69 -10.95 -9.99 6.57
CA ALA A 69 -9.74 -10.82 6.64
C ALA A 69 -9.51 -11.43 8.02
#